data_AF-A0A0F9C8H4-F1
#
_entry.id   AF-A0A0F9C8H4-F1
#
_cell.length_a   1.000
_cell.length_b   1.000
_cell.length_c   1.000
_cell.angle_alpha   90.00
_cell.angle_beta   90.00
_cell.angle_gamma   90.00
#
_symmetry.space_group_name_H-M   'P 1'
#
loop_
_entity.id
_entity.type
_entity.pdbx_description
1 polymer ?
#
loop_
_entity_poly.entity_id
_entity_poly.type
_entity_poly.pdbx_seq_one_letter_code
_entity_poly.pdbx_strand_id
1 'polypeptide(L)' 'MIKRLEELLEEIRKEPRSDVYKLSAKQLEFFDLVEELRTDGDYNLWFHYTGRLNQVINSKYSKE' A
#
# COMPACT_ATOMS: atom_id res chain seq x y z
N MET A 1 2.78 13.48 3.69
CA MET A 1 1.89 12.32 3.50
C MET A 1 2.00 11.74 2.09
N ILE A 2 1.53 12.41 1.02
CA ILE A 2 1.53 11.90 -0.37
C ILE A 2 2.89 11.33 -0.81
N LYS A 3 3.99 12.07 -0.64
CA LYS A 3 5.34 11.60 -1.01
C LYS A 3 5.72 10.29 -0.29
N ARG A 4 5.36 10.14 0.98
CA ARG A 4 5.68 8.94 1.77
C ARG A 4 4.85 7.74 1.30
N LEU A 5 3.59 7.95 0.91
CA LEU A 5 2.75 6.90 0.33
C LEU A 5 3.34 6.35 -0.98
N GLU A 6 3.85 7.21 -1.86
CA GLU A 6 4.54 6.74 -3.09
C GLU A 6 5.85 5.99 -2.78
N GLU A 7 6.65 6.50 -1.84
CA GLU A 7 7.87 5.81 -1.40
C GLU A 7 7.55 4.42 -0.83
N LEU A 8 6.52 4.32 0.02
CA LEU A 8 6.05 3.06 0.59
C LEU A 8 5.56 2.09 -0.48
N LEU A 9 4.84 2.55 -1.51
CA LEU A 9 4.43 1.68 -2.61
C LEU A 9 5.63 1.07 -3.34
N GLU A 10 6.67 1.86 -3.60
CA GLU A 10 7.90 1.40 -4.25
C GLU A 10 8.73 0.48 -3.36
N GLU A 11 8.83 0.78 -2.06
CA GLU A 11 9.50 -0.08 -1.09
C GLU A 11 8.76 -1.42 -0.96
N ILE A 12 7.43 -1.38 -0.76
CA ILE A 12 6.56 -2.57 -0.72
C ILE A 12 6.75 -3.35 -2.01
N ARG A 13 6.71 -2.73 -3.20
CA ARG A 13 6.90 -3.43 -4.48
C ARG A 13 8.21 -4.25 -4.54
N LYS A 14 9.29 -3.75 -3.93
CA LYS A 14 10.60 -4.40 -3.90
C LYS A 14 10.74 -5.47 -2.81
N GLU A 15 9.83 -5.51 -1.82
CA GLU A 15 9.89 -6.53 -0.77
C GLU A 15 9.73 -7.93 -1.36
N PRO A 16 10.52 -8.92 -0.89
CA PRO A 16 10.33 -10.31 -1.30
C PRO A 16 8.91 -10.77 -0.96
N ARG A 17 8.38 -11.70 -1.76
CA ARG A 17 7.09 -12.32 -1.44
C ARG A 17 7.24 -12.99 -0.08
N SER A 18 6.43 -12.58 0.89
CA SER A 18 6.32 -13.28 2.17
C SER A 18 5.32 -14.41 1.98
N ASP A 19 5.75 -15.65 2.20
CA ASP A 19 4.87 -16.83 2.21
C ASP A 19 3.98 -16.87 3.46
N VAL A 20 4.17 -15.92 4.39
CA VAL A 20 3.41 -15.81 5.63
C VAL A 20 2.33 -14.74 5.46
N TYR A 21 1.10 -15.05 5.88
CA TYR A 21 -0.07 -14.15 6.00
C TYR A 21 0.14 -12.98 7.00
N LYS A 22 1.33 -12.39 7.05
CA LYS A 22 1.68 -11.25 7.91
C LYS A 22 1.98 -10.04 7.03
N LEU A 23 1.37 -8.92 7.38
CA LEU A 23 1.69 -7.62 6.79
C LEU A 23 3.14 -7.25 7.15
N SER A 24 3.88 -6.73 6.18
CA SER A 24 5.19 -6.13 6.44
C SER A 24 5.04 -4.84 7.23
N ALA A 25 6.11 -4.42 7.91
CA ALA A 25 6.11 -3.13 8.62
C ALA A 25 5.75 -1.96 7.71
N LYS A 26 6.15 -2.03 6.43
CA LYS A 26 5.83 -1.00 5.42
C LYS A 26 4.38 -1.01 5.00
N GLN A 27 3.79 -2.20 4.86
CA GLN A 27 2.37 -2.34 4.58
C GLN A 27 1.53 -1.77 5.73
N LEU A 28 1.93 -2.04 6.98
CA LEU A 28 1.29 -1.45 8.16
C LEU A 28 1.39 0.08 8.15
N GLU A 29 2.59 0.63 7.95
CA GLU A 29 2.81 2.08 7.85
C GLU A 29 1.96 2.70 6.73
N PHE A 30 1.87 2.03 5.58
CA PHE A 30 1.02 2.49 4.47
C PHE A 30 -0.45 2.53 4.86
N PHE A 31 -0.97 1.50 5.54
CA PHE A 31 -2.36 1.47 5.99
C PHE A 31 -2.66 2.58 7.00
N ASP A 32 -1.77 2.82 7.96
CA ASP A 32 -1.95 3.89 8.95
C ASP A 32 -2.06 5.26 8.25
N LEU A 33 -1.16 5.55 7.31
CA LEU A 33 -1.17 6.82 6.56
C LEU A 33 -2.35 6.95 5.58
N VAL A 34 -2.80 5.84 4.97
CA VAL A 34 -3.97 5.87 4.09
C VAL A 34 -5.25 6.04 4.91
N GLU A 35 -5.32 5.51 6.12
CA GLU A 35 -6.49 5.65 7.00
C GLU A 35 -6.69 7.10 7.48
N GLU A 36 -5.60 7.88 7.60
CA GLU A 36 -5.67 9.33 7.81
C GLU A 36 -6.45 10.03 6.67
N LEU A 37 -6.24 9.64 5.40
CA LEU A 37 -6.99 10.18 4.26
C LEU A 37 -8.50 9.90 4.37
N ARG A 38 -8.86 8.70 4.85
CA ARG A 38 -10.27 8.34 5.08
C ARG A 38 -10.88 9.18 6.19
N THR A 39 -10.12 9.38 7.27
CA THR A 39 -10.55 10.13 8.46
C THR A 39 -10.71 11.61 8.15
N ASP A 40 -9.83 12.18 7.34
CA ASP A 40 -9.87 13.58 6.89
C ASP A 40 -10.95 13.83 5.81
N GLY A 41 -11.60 12.77 5.32
CA GLY A 41 -12.66 12.85 4.31
C GLY A 41 -12.16 13.00 2.87
N ASP A 42 -10.86 12.84 2.62
CA ASP A 42 -10.30 12.81 1.26
C ASP A 42 -10.43 11.41 0.64
N TYR A 43 -11.69 11.04 0.38
CA TYR A 43 -12.02 9.72 -0.16
C TYR A 43 -11.40 9.48 -1.54
N ASN A 44 -11.19 10.52 -2.35
CA ASN A 44 -10.58 10.38 -3.67
C ASN A 44 -9.12 9.91 -3.56
N LEU A 45 -8.32 10.55 -2.71
CA LEU A 45 -6.95 10.09 -2.46
C LEU A 45 -6.94 8.73 -1.76
N TRP A 46 -7.83 8.50 -0.80
CA TRP A 46 -7.95 7.20 -0.13
C TRP A 46 -8.20 6.06 -1.13
N PHE A 47 -9.18 6.22 -2.03
CA PHE A 47 -9.47 5.23 -3.08
C PHE A 47 -8.29 5.05 -4.04
N HIS A 48 -7.66 6.15 -4.46
CA HIS A 48 -6.49 6.11 -5.34
C HIS A 48 -5.36 5.26 -4.75
N TYR A 49 -4.99 5.53 -3.49
CA TYR A 49 -3.88 4.85 -2.83
C TYR A 49 -4.19 3.40 -2.48
N THR A 50 -5.41 3.11 -2.05
CA THR A 50 -5.86 1.72 -1.82
C THR A 50 -5.81 0.90 -3.12
N GLY A 51 -6.24 1.48 -4.24
CA GLY A 51 -6.16 0.84 -5.57
C GLY A 51 -4.73 0.59 -6.02
N ARG A 52 -3.83 1.55 -5.82
CA ARG A 52 -2.39 1.42 -6.13
C ARG A 52 -1.73 0.31 -5.32
N LEU A 53 -2.00 0.21 -4.03
CA LEU A 53 -1.50 -0.88 -3.20
C LEU A 53 -1.97 -2.24 -3.72
N ASN A 54 -3.25 -2.36 -4.08
CA ASN A 54 -3.80 -3.59 -4.65
C ASN A 54 -3.11 -3.98 -5.96
N GLN A 55 -2.79 -3.01 -6.84
CA GLN A 55 -2.01 -3.28 -8.05
C GLN A 55 -0.60 -3.79 -7.72
N VAL A 56 0.09 -3.17 -6.76
CA VAL A 56 1.43 -3.61 -6.33
C VAL A 56 1.38 -5.03 -5.78
N ILE A 57 0.44 -5.32 -4.89
CA ILE A 57 0.25 -6.65 -4.31
C ILE A 57 -0.08 -7.66 -5.40
N ASN A 58 -1.08 -7.40 -6.24
CA ASN A 58 -1.48 -8.33 -7.30
C ASN A 58 -0.37 -8.56 -8.33
N SER A 59 0.47 -7.56 -8.65
CA SER A 59 1.64 -7.78 -9.51
C SER A 59 2.65 -8.77 -8.89
N LYS A 60 2.67 -8.87 -7.56
CA LYS A 60 3.44 -9.89 -6.84
C LYS A 60 2.70 -11.21 -6.65
N TYR A 61 1.44 -11.36 -7.06
CA TYR A 61 0.74 -12.65 -6.99
C TYR A 61 0.33 -13.19 -8.36
N SER A 62 0.25 -12.34 -9.39
CA SER A 62 0.15 -12.73 -10.79
C SER A 62 1.41 -13.51 -11.17
N LYS A 63 1.29 -14.83 -11.14
CA LYS A 63 2.12 -15.73 -11.91
C LYS A 63 1.37 -15.99 -13.21
N GLU A 64 1.69 -15.21 -14.23
CA GLU A 64 1.66 -15.68 -15.62
C GLU A 64 3.07 -15.55 -16.17
#